data_AF-A0A098PSX7-F1
#
_entry.id   AF-A0A098PSX7-F1
#
_cell.length_a   1.000
_cell.length_b   1.000
_cell.length_c   1.000
_cell.angle_alpha   90.00
_cell.angle_beta   90.00
_cell.angle_gamma   90.00
#
_symmetry.space_group_name_H-M   'P 1'
#
loop_
_entity.id
_entity.type
_entity.pdbx_description
1 polymer ?
#
loop_
_entity_poly.entity_id
_entity_poly.type
_entity_poly.pdbx_seq_one_letter_code
_entity_poly.pdbx_strand_id
1 'polypeptide(L)' 'MRAANKALAKGDNAALIDMGFSPEHIGELQKNGGFRPSSIGNNTRMITYLRSIGGLHAH' A
#
# COMPACT_ATOMS: atom_id res chain seq x y z
N MET A 1 0.84 0.71 1.58
CA MET A 1 -0.57 0.24 1.69
C MET A 1 -1.28 0.71 2.95
N ARG A 2 -0.81 0.42 4.19
CA ARG A 2 -1.48 0.93 5.41
C ARG A 2 -1.58 2.46 5.47
N ALA A 3 -0.52 3.16 5.03
CA ALA A 3 -0.51 4.62 4.91
C ALA A 3 -1.60 5.13 3.96
N ALA A 4 -1.79 4.47 2.81
CA ALA A 4 -2.85 4.79 1.86
C ALA A 4 -4.25 4.59 2.47
N ASN A 5 -4.51 3.48 3.18
CA ASN A 5 -5.79 3.31 3.89
C ASN A 5 -6.02 4.39 4.96
N LYS A 6 -4.95 4.82 5.64
CA LYS A 6 -5.03 5.89 6.66
C LYS A 6 -5.32 7.25 6.02
N ALA A 7 -4.68 7.57 4.90
CA ALA A 7 -4.95 8.79 4.13
C ALA A 7 -6.38 8.77 3.58
N LEU A 8 -6.80 7.63 3.02
CA LEU A 8 -8.16 7.41 2.52
C LEU A 8 -9.21 7.61 3.61
N ALA A 9 -9.02 7.01 4.79
CA ALA A 9 -9.94 7.14 5.92
C ALA A 9 -10.05 8.59 6.44
N LYS A 10 -9.01 9.41 6.20
CA LYS A 10 -9.01 10.84 6.52
C LYS A 10 -9.54 11.72 5.38
N GLY A 11 -9.82 11.16 4.20
CA GLY A 11 -10.14 11.92 3.00
C GLY A 11 -8.96 12.70 2.42
N ASP A 12 -7.73 12.34 2.81
CA ASP A 12 -6.51 13.06 2.43
C ASP A 12 -6.02 12.59 1.06
N ASN A 13 -6.67 13.08 0.02
CA ASN A 13 -6.31 12.76 -1.36
C ASN A 13 -4.94 13.32 -1.75
N ALA A 14 -4.47 14.40 -1.13
CA ALA A 14 -3.14 14.94 -1.37
C ALA A 14 -2.06 13.95 -0.95
N ALA A 15 -2.22 13.33 0.22
CA ALA A 15 -1.31 12.27 0.67
C ALA A 15 -1.35 11.02 -0.24
N LEU A 16 -2.50 10.70 -0.84
CA LEU A 16 -2.58 9.61 -1.82
C LEU A 16 -1.86 9.97 -3.12
N ILE A 17 -2.00 11.19 -3.61
CA ILE A 17 -1.29 11.67 -4.81
C ILE A 17 0.23 11.69 -4.56
N ASP A 18 0.67 12.14 -3.39
CA ASP A 18 2.09 12.14 -2.98
C ASP A 18 2.67 10.72 -2.92
N MET A 19 1.87 9.73 -2.48
CA MET A 19 2.24 8.31 -2.54
C MET A 19 2.27 7.73 -3.97
N GLY A 20 1.97 8.53 -4.99
CA GLY A 20 1.98 8.14 -6.41
C GLY A 20 0.68 7.51 -6.91
N PHE A 21 -0.44 7.66 -6.20
CA PHE A 21 -1.72 7.17 -6.68
C PHE A 21 -2.33 8.13 -7.70
N SER A 22 -2.67 7.61 -8.88
CA SER A 22 -3.47 8.33 -9.87
C SER A 22 -4.89 8.59 -9.34
N PRO A 23 -5.57 9.66 -9.80
CA PRO A 23 -6.94 9.99 -9.40
C PRO A 23 -7.92 8.82 -9.60
N GLU A 24 -7.75 8.06 -10.68
CA GLU A 24 -8.55 6.86 -10.97
C GLU A 24 -8.42 5.81 -9.87
N HIS A 25 -7.19 5.47 -9.47
CA HIS A 25 -6.91 4.53 -8.38
C HIS A 25 -7.41 5.05 -7.02
N ILE A 26 -7.38 6.36 -6.79
CA ILE A 26 -7.95 6.97 -5.57
C ILE A 26 -9.47 6.75 -5.56
N GLY A 27 -10.14 6.98 -6.68
CA GLY A 27 -11.57 6.73 -6.82
C GLY A 27 -11.95 5.27 -6.58
N GLU A 28 -11.15 4.33 -7.08
CA GLU A 28 -11.33 2.90 -6.80
C GLU A 28 -11.08 2.56 -5.33
N LEU A 29 -10.05 3.12 -4.70
CA LEU A 29 -9.79 2.95 -3.28
C LEU A 29 -10.95 3.48 -2.44
N GLN A 30 -11.50 4.65 -2.78
CA GLN A 30 -12.67 5.22 -2.10
C GLN A 30 -13.91 4.32 -2.23
N LYS A 31 -14.20 3.83 -3.44
CA LYS A 31 -15.32 2.91 -3.68
C LYS A 31 -15.16 1.58 -2.93
N ASN A 32 -13.94 1.05 -2.86
CA ASN A 32 -13.65 -0.25 -2.26
C ASN A 32 -13.34 -0.17 -0.75
N GLY A 33 -13.26 1.03 -0.17
CA GLY A 33 -12.88 1.22 1.24
C GLY A 33 -11.39 0.96 1.52
N GLY A 34 -10.53 1.08 0.51
CA GLY A 34 -9.09 0.91 0.60
C GLY A 34 -8.61 -0.52 0.32
N PHE A 35 -7.38 -0.81 0.75
CA PHE A 35 -6.78 -2.13 0.61
C PHE A 35 -7.34 -3.11 1.63
N ARG A 36 -7.71 -4.31 1.16
CA ARG A 36 -8.17 -5.41 2.01
C ARG A 36 -7.07 -5.84 3.00
N PRO A 37 -7.42 -6.18 4.26
CA PRO A 37 -6.44 -6.62 5.26
C PRO A 37 -5.59 -7.81 4.81
N SER A 38 -6.21 -8.77 4.11
CA SER A 38 -5.54 -9.95 3.57
C SER A 38 -4.44 -9.58 2.57
N SER A 39 -4.70 -8.60 1.70
CA SER A 39 -3.73 -8.11 0.71
C SER A 39 -2.57 -7.37 1.36
N ILE A 40 -2.85 -6.57 2.40
CA ILE A 40 -1.81 -5.88 3.19
C ILE A 40 -0.90 -6.91 3.87
N GLY A 41 -1.49 -7.93 4.51
CA GLY A 41 -0.74 -8.98 5.19
C GLY A 41 0.14 -9.79 4.23
N ASN A 42 -0.42 -10.19 3.09
CA ASN A 42 0.31 -10.96 2.08
C ASN A 42 1.48 -10.15 1.49
N ASN A 43 1.24 -8.89 1.15
CA ASN A 43 2.29 -8.02 0.60
C ASN A 43 3.39 -7.72 1.63
N THR A 44 3.03 -7.54 2.90
CA THR A 44 4.01 -7.37 4.00
C THR A 44 4.91 -8.60 4.14
N ARG A 45 4.31 -9.80 4.17
CA ARG A 45 5.07 -11.06 4.23
C ARG A 45 5.99 -11.23 3.03
N MET A 46 5.49 -10.91 1.83
CA MET A 46 6.27 -10.98 0.60
C MET A 46 7.44 -10.00 0.61
N ILE A 47 7.25 -8.75 1.03
CA ILE A 47 8.35 -7.77 1.17
C ILE A 47 9.38 -8.24 2.20
N THR A 48 8.94 -8.75 3.35
CA THR A 48 9.84 -9.30 4.37
C THR A 48 10.63 -10.49 3.82
N TYR A 49 9.98 -11.39 3.08
CA TYR A 49 10.62 -12.52 2.44
C TYR A 49 11.64 -12.06 1.40
N LEU A 50 11.27 -11.15 0.49
CA LEU A 50 12.18 -10.60 -0.51
C LEU A 50 13.37 -9.85 0.13
N ARG A 51 13.18 -9.15 1.25
CA ARG A 51 14.29 -8.56 2.01
C ARG A 51 15.20 -9.61 2.62
N SER A 52 14.63 -10.71 3.11
CA SER A 52 15.41 -11.83 3.63
C SER A 52 16.27 -12.48 2.53
N ILE A 53 15.69 -12.75 1.35
CA ILE A 53 16.41 -13.33 0.21
C ILE A 53 17.41 -12.32 -0.38
N GLY A 54 17.01 -11.06 -0.54
CA GLY A 54 17.86 -9.99 -1.06
C GLY A 54 19.02 -9.64 -0.13
N GLY A 55 18.84 -9.82 1.19
CA GLY A 55 19.91 -9.76 2.18
C GLY A 55 20.83 -10.99 2.15
N LEU A 56 20.34 -12.13 1.68
CA LEU A 56 21.12 -13.36 1.50
C LEU A 56 22.04 -13.32 0.27
N HIS A 57 21.73 -12.50 -0.73
CA HIS A 57 22.52 -12.33 -1.97
C HIS A 57 23.44 -11.10 -1.95
N ALA A 58 23.50 -10.36 -0.86
CA ALA A 58 24.36 -9.18 -0.71
C ALA A 58 25.72 -9.51 -0.08
N HIS A 59 26.24 -10.74 -0.25
CA HIS A 59 27.47 -11.21 0.37
C HIS A 59 28.44 -11.87 -0.62
#